data_AF-A0A7R9QU88-F1
#
_entry.id   AF-A0A7R9QU88-F1
#
_cell.length_a   1.000
_cell.length_b   1.000
_cell.length_c   1.000
_cell.angle_alpha   90.00
_cell.angle_beta   90.00
_cell.angle_gamma   90.00
#
_symmetry.space_group_name_H-M   'P 1'
#
loop_
_entity.id
_entity.type
_entity.pdbx_description
1 polymer ?
#
loop_
_entity_poly.entity_id
_entity_poly.type
_entity_poly.pdbx_seq_one_letter_code
_entity_poly.pdbx_strand_id
1 'polypeptide(L)'
;AAKRPPVEETAGFLQTLLTNHGPNYLEKLFGNKARDALAPLGGAHKVAVALSESETLDDFGKALHLMRSDLEHLRNVFMAVESGDVGLLKSLGIRDTELADLKLFLDKLVSTGFMD
;
A
#
# COMPACT_ATOMS: atom_id res chain seq x y z
N ALA A 1 17.86 -11.20 -3.90
CA ALA A 1 16.49 -10.69 -4.04
C ALA A 1 15.85 -10.66 -2.66
N ALA A 2 15.26 -9.52 -2.26
CA ALA A 2 14.41 -9.50 -1.08
C ALA A 2 13.21 -10.44 -1.32
N LYS A 3 12.81 -11.20 -0.31
CA LYS A 3 11.60 -12.02 -0.39
C LYS A 3 10.40 -11.14 -0.08
N ARG A 4 9.35 -11.28 -0.90
CA ARG A 4 8.10 -10.56 -0.70
C ARG A 4 7.53 -10.86 0.69
N PRO A 5 6.94 -9.87 1.39
CA PRO A 5 6.34 -10.10 2.70
C PRO A 5 5.25 -11.19 2.60
N PRO A 6 5.17 -12.13 3.55
CA PRO A 6 4.12 -13.12 3.56
C PRO A 6 2.75 -12.47 3.79
N VAL A 7 1.68 -13.11 3.29
CA VAL A 7 0.31 -12.61 3.37
C VAL A 7 -0.08 -12.22 4.79
N GLU A 8 0.28 -13.04 5.78
CA GLU A 8 -0.04 -12.81 7.20
C GLU A 8 0.64 -11.55 7.75
N GLU A 9 1.90 -11.31 7.38
CA GLU A 9 2.64 -10.11 7.79
C GLU A 9 2.02 -8.85 7.15
N THR A 10 1.73 -8.92 5.84
CA THR A 10 1.08 -7.82 5.12
C THR A 10 -0.32 -7.53 5.70
N ALA A 11 -1.11 -8.56 5.96
CA ALA A 11 -2.46 -8.41 6.52
C ALA A 11 -2.41 -7.82 7.93
N GLY A 12 -1.49 -8.30 8.77
CA GLY A 12 -1.26 -7.76 10.11
C GLY A 12 -0.85 -6.29 10.08
N PHE A 13 0.01 -5.90 9.15
CA PHE A 13 0.40 -4.50 8.95
C PHE A 13 -0.78 -3.62 8.54
N LEU A 14 -1.54 -4.01 7.50
CA LEU A 14 -2.74 -3.26 7.07
C LEU A 14 -3.78 -3.15 8.19
N GLN A 15 -4.00 -4.24 8.93
CA GLN A 15 -4.92 -4.27 10.07
C GLN A 15 -4.48 -3.32 11.20
N THR A 16 -3.17 -3.22 11.44
CA THR A 16 -2.57 -2.33 12.44
C THR A 16 -2.80 -0.86 12.04
N LEU A 17 -2.59 -0.51 10.77
CA LEU A 17 -2.88 0.83 10.27
C LEU A 17 -4.35 1.20 10.41
N LEU A 18 -5.26 0.28 10.06
CA LEU A 18 -6.71 0.48 10.20
C LEU A 18 -7.13 0.64 11.67
N THR A 19 -6.56 -0.15 12.57
CA THR A 19 -6.83 -0.07 14.01
C THR A 19 -6.33 1.24 14.61
N ASN A 20 -5.12 1.67 14.24
CA ASN A 20 -4.47 2.83 14.83
C ASN A 20 -4.96 4.17 14.25
N HIS A 21 -5.44 4.18 13.00
CA HIS A 21 -5.70 5.40 12.26
C HIS A 21 -7.11 5.49 11.68
N GLY A 22 -7.91 4.43 11.85
CA GLY A 22 -9.30 4.35 11.45
C GLY A 22 -9.49 3.68 10.08
N PRO A 23 -10.75 3.32 9.77
CA PRO A 23 -11.10 2.52 8.60
C PRO A 23 -10.76 3.21 7.27
N ASN A 24 -10.68 4.53 7.26
CA ASN A 24 -10.43 5.32 6.06
C ASN A 24 -8.94 5.62 5.82
N TYR A 25 -8.04 5.24 6.74
CA TYR A 25 -6.64 5.63 6.63
C TYR A 25 -5.97 5.17 5.33
N LEU A 26 -6.29 3.96 4.88
CA LEU A 26 -5.71 3.38 3.67
C LEU A 26 -6.14 4.09 2.38
N GLU A 27 -7.17 4.96 2.43
CA GLU A 27 -7.55 5.79 1.28
C GLU A 27 -6.43 6.75 0.85
N LYS A 28 -5.57 7.16 1.78
CA LYS A 28 -4.42 8.03 1.52
C LYS A 28 -3.38 7.34 0.63
N LEU A 29 -3.28 6.01 0.75
CA LEU A 29 -2.26 5.20 0.08
C LEU A 29 -2.79 4.61 -1.23
N PHE A 30 -3.97 4.00 -1.16
CA PHE A 30 -4.57 3.23 -2.26
C PHE A 30 -5.69 3.99 -2.99
N GLY A 31 -5.93 5.25 -2.62
CA GLY A 31 -7.01 6.08 -3.17
C GLY A 31 -8.39 5.76 -2.58
N ASN A 32 -9.43 6.42 -3.10
CA ASN A 32 -10.80 6.36 -2.54
C ASN A 32 -11.40 4.95 -2.43
N LYS A 33 -10.91 3.98 -3.21
CA LYS A 33 -11.37 2.57 -3.14
C LYS A 33 -10.93 1.86 -1.86
N ALA A 34 -9.94 2.40 -1.16
CA ALA A 34 -9.45 1.83 0.09
C ALA A 34 -10.12 2.39 1.35
N ARG A 35 -11.14 3.22 1.17
CA ARG A 35 -12.05 3.61 2.24
C ARG A 35 -12.73 2.40 2.86
N ASP A 36 -13.30 2.62 4.05
CA ASP A 36 -14.08 1.62 4.78
C ASP A 36 -13.31 0.30 4.96
N ALA A 37 -12.05 0.40 5.39
CA ALA A 37 -11.17 -0.74 5.65
C ALA A 37 -10.94 -1.63 4.42
N LEU A 38 -10.81 -1.01 3.24
CA LEU A 38 -10.69 -1.70 1.96
C LEU A 38 -11.92 -2.55 1.61
N ALA A 39 -13.09 -2.33 2.22
CA ALA A 39 -14.30 -3.09 1.93
C ALA A 39 -14.63 -3.14 0.42
N PRO A 40 -14.50 -2.06 -0.38
CA PRO A 40 -14.69 -2.11 -1.83
C PRO A 40 -13.70 -3.02 -2.56
N LEU A 41 -12.53 -3.26 -1.99
CA LEU A 41 -11.49 -4.15 -2.51
C LEU A 41 -11.58 -5.57 -1.91
N GLY A 42 -12.57 -5.84 -1.06
CA GLY A 42 -12.78 -7.12 -0.36
C GLY A 42 -12.01 -7.24 0.97
N GLY A 43 -11.60 -6.12 1.55
CA GLY A 43 -11.01 -6.03 2.89
C GLY A 43 -9.49 -6.16 2.93
N ALA A 44 -8.92 -5.86 4.11
CA ALA A 44 -7.48 -5.88 4.35
C ALA A 44 -6.79 -7.20 3.97
N HIS A 45 -7.43 -8.33 4.23
CA HIS A 45 -6.88 -9.64 3.90
C HIS A 45 -6.75 -9.85 2.38
N LYS A 46 -7.77 -9.50 1.60
CA LYS A 46 -7.73 -9.67 0.14
C LYS A 46 -6.67 -8.78 -0.52
N VAL A 47 -6.52 -7.55 -0.02
CA VAL A 47 -5.47 -6.65 -0.48
C VAL A 47 -4.09 -7.13 -0.06
N ALA A 48 -3.94 -7.70 1.13
CA ALA A 48 -2.70 -8.33 1.57
C ALA A 48 -2.31 -9.52 0.70
N VAL A 49 -3.26 -10.38 0.34
CA VAL A 49 -3.04 -11.48 -0.60
C VAL A 49 -2.55 -10.92 -1.93
N ALA A 50 -3.24 -9.95 -2.52
CA ALA A 50 -2.81 -9.33 -3.77
C ALA A 50 -1.41 -8.72 -3.67
N LEU A 51 -1.09 -7.98 -2.60
CA LEU A 51 0.25 -7.44 -2.37
C LEU A 51 1.33 -8.51 -2.20
N SER A 52 0.99 -9.67 -1.67
CA SER A 52 1.95 -10.78 -1.44
C SER A 52 2.06 -11.74 -2.63
N GLU A 53 1.05 -11.82 -3.51
CA GLU A 53 1.00 -12.79 -4.62
C GLU A 53 1.21 -12.19 -6.01
N SER A 54 0.97 -10.89 -6.21
CA SER A 54 1.28 -10.26 -7.50
C SER A 54 2.78 -10.37 -7.81
N GLU A 55 3.28 -10.07 -9.01
CA GLU A 55 4.73 -9.93 -9.23
C GLU A 55 5.11 -8.47 -9.39
N THR A 56 4.21 -7.71 -10.02
CA THR A 56 4.35 -6.29 -10.31
C THR A 56 3.17 -5.48 -9.78
N LEU A 57 3.32 -4.16 -9.77
CA LEU A 57 2.26 -3.20 -9.52
C LEU A 57 1.07 -3.40 -10.48
N ASP A 58 1.35 -3.70 -11.74
CA ASP A 58 0.34 -3.96 -12.75
C ASP A 58 -0.46 -5.25 -12.45
N ASP A 59 0.20 -6.31 -11.99
CA ASP A 59 -0.49 -7.54 -11.56
C ASP A 59 -1.34 -7.31 -10.32
N PHE A 60 -0.87 -6.48 -9.40
CA PHE A 60 -1.66 -6.05 -8.24
C PHE A 60 -2.92 -5.29 -8.66
N GLY A 61 -2.77 -4.34 -9.60
CA GLY A 61 -3.88 -3.61 -10.18
C GLY A 61 -4.91 -4.50 -10.84
N LYS A 62 -4.46 -5.50 -11.61
CA LYS A 62 -5.33 -6.50 -12.25
C LYS A 62 -6.05 -7.37 -11.22
N ALA A 63 -5.34 -7.86 -10.20
CA ALA A 63 -5.91 -8.74 -9.16
C ALA A 63 -7.03 -8.06 -8.36
N LEU A 64 -6.93 -6.74 -8.14
CA LEU A 64 -7.94 -5.96 -7.43
C LEU A 64 -8.88 -5.18 -8.35
N HIS A 65 -8.77 -5.33 -9.68
CA HIS A 65 -9.54 -4.57 -10.67
C HIS A 65 -9.49 -3.05 -10.41
N LEU A 66 -8.29 -2.53 -10.16
CA LEU A 66 -8.03 -1.11 -9.97
C LEU A 66 -8.18 -0.35 -11.28
N MET A 67 -8.69 0.88 -11.22
CA MET A 67 -8.69 1.74 -12.39
C MET A 67 -7.27 2.26 -12.63
N ARG A 68 -7.00 2.71 -13.86
CA ARG A 68 -5.71 3.31 -14.22
C ARG A 68 -5.33 4.47 -13.27
N SER A 69 -6.30 5.31 -12.91
CA SER A 69 -6.09 6.41 -11.95
C SER A 69 -5.68 5.93 -10.55
N ASP A 70 -6.24 4.81 -10.09
CA ASP A 70 -5.88 4.21 -8.79
C ASP A 70 -4.45 3.65 -8.83
N LEU A 71 -4.08 3.01 -9.94
CA LEU A 71 -2.73 2.49 -10.18
C LEU A 71 -1.69 3.62 -10.27
N GLU A 72 -2.01 4.69 -10.99
CA GLU A 72 -1.13 5.87 -11.10
C GLU A 72 -0.93 6.54 -9.73
N HIS A 73 -1.99 6.66 -8.93
CA HIS A 73 -1.88 7.15 -7.55
C HIS A 73 -0.95 6.25 -6.72
N LEU A 74 -1.16 4.93 -6.75
CA LEU A 74 -0.33 3.98 -6.04
C LEU A 74 1.14 4.09 -6.47
N ARG A 75 1.39 4.14 -7.78
CA ARG A 75 2.73 4.28 -8.36
C ARG A 75 3.44 5.53 -7.82
N ASN A 76 2.74 6.65 -7.77
CA ASN A 76 3.28 7.91 -7.23
C ASN A 76 3.64 7.79 -5.75
N VAL A 77 2.81 7.10 -4.95
CA VAL A 77 3.11 6.84 -3.53
C VAL A 77 4.37 6.00 -3.37
N PHE A 78 4.50 4.92 -4.14
CA PHE A 78 5.69 4.06 -4.11
C PHE A 78 6.95 4.80 -4.57
N MET A 79 6.88 5.60 -5.64
CA MET A 79 8.01 6.41 -6.09
C MET A 79 8.43 7.46 -5.05
N ALA A 80 7.49 8.07 -4.33
CA ALA A 80 7.81 9.01 -3.26
C ALA A 80 8.52 8.31 -2.08
N VAL A 81 8.12 7.09 -1.75
CA VAL A 81 8.79 6.29 -0.72
C VAL A 81 10.21 5.92 -1.15
N GLU A 82 10.38 5.45 -2.39
CA GLU A 82 11.67 5.03 -2.96
C GLU A 82 12.65 6.20 -3.04
N SER A 83 12.19 7.36 -3.53
CA SER A 83 12.98 8.59 -3.62
C SER A 83 13.21 9.29 -2.27
N GLY A 84 12.52 8.85 -1.21
CA GLY A 84 12.55 9.51 0.09
C GLY A 84 11.82 10.87 0.11
N ASP A 85 10.90 11.10 -0.82
CA ASP A 85 10.02 12.27 -0.84
C ASP A 85 8.92 12.17 0.24
N VAL A 86 9.36 12.47 1.46
CA VAL A 86 8.51 12.61 2.65
C VAL A 86 7.48 13.74 2.47
N GLY A 87 7.76 14.72 1.60
CA GLY A 87 6.88 15.86 1.33
C GLY A 87 5.55 15.42 0.71
N LEU A 88 5.60 14.53 -0.28
CA LEU A 88 4.38 13.97 -0.88
C LEU A 88 3.56 13.18 0.14
N LEU A 89 4.21 12.32 0.94
CA LEU A 89 3.54 11.50 1.96
C LEU A 89 2.84 12.39 3.01
N LYS A 90 3.50 13.47 3.43
CA LYS A 90 2.89 14.47 4.32
C LYS A 90 1.71 15.19 3.66
N SER A 91 1.81 15.51 2.38
CA SER A 91 0.70 16.12 1.62
C SER A 91 -0.50 15.19 1.48
N LEU A 92 -0.30 13.87 1.52
CA LEU A 92 -1.37 12.86 1.60
C LEU A 92 -1.99 12.76 3.01
N GLY A 93 -1.46 13.53 3.98
CA GLY A 93 -1.91 13.54 5.36
C GLY A 93 -1.36 12.39 6.20
N ILE A 94 -0.22 11.81 5.82
CA ILE A 94 0.51 10.82 6.63
C ILE A 94 1.36 11.57 7.65
N ARG A 95 1.23 11.21 8.94
CA ARG A 95 1.95 11.86 10.04
C ARG A 95 3.37 11.34 10.13
N ASP A 96 4.29 12.16 10.65
CA ASP A 96 5.69 11.76 10.87
C ASP A 96 5.85 10.46 11.67
N THR A 97 4.97 10.23 12.65
CA THR A 97 4.98 9.01 13.49
C THR A 97 4.61 7.73 12.73
N GLU A 98 3.92 7.85 11.60
CA GLU A 98 3.44 6.72 10.77
C GLU A 98 4.38 6.48 9.59
N LEU A 99 5.14 7.50 9.22
CA LEU A 99 5.92 7.57 8.00
C LEU A 99 7.08 6.57 8.02
N ALA A 100 7.69 6.34 9.19
CA ALA A 100 8.79 5.39 9.34
C ALA A 100 8.35 3.95 9.05
N ASP A 101 7.30 3.47 9.73
CA ASP A 101 6.78 2.11 9.56
C ASP A 101 6.23 1.89 8.15
N LEU A 102 5.50 2.88 7.63
CA LEU A 102 4.97 2.84 6.27
C LEU A 102 6.08 2.81 5.23
N LYS A 103 7.08 3.69 5.36
CA LYS A 103 8.21 3.70 4.42
C LYS A 103 8.91 2.35 4.43
N LEU A 104 9.20 1.79 5.60
CA LEU A 104 9.89 0.51 5.72
C LEU A 104 9.12 -0.62 5.03
N PHE A 105 7.79 -0.67 5.21
CA PHE A 105 6.96 -1.67 4.55
C PHE A 105 6.95 -1.52 3.02
N LEU A 106 6.75 -0.29 2.51
CA LEU A 106 6.69 -0.02 1.08
C LEU A 106 8.06 -0.23 0.42
N ASP A 107 9.15 0.16 1.08
CA ASP A 107 10.54 -0.05 0.64
C ASP A 107 10.88 -1.55 0.51
N LYS A 108 10.37 -2.38 1.44
CA LYS A 108 10.49 -3.84 1.38
C LYS A 108 9.76 -4.43 0.16
N LEU A 109 8.59 -3.90 -0.20
CA LEU A 109 7.87 -4.32 -1.42
C LEU A 109 8.63 -3.91 -2.68
N VAL A 110 9.08 -2.64 -2.77
CA VAL A 110 9.87 -2.14 -3.91
C VAL A 110 11.13 -2.99 -4.12
N SER A 111 11.85 -3.30 -3.05
CA SER A 111 13.07 -4.13 -3.08
C SER A 111 12.86 -5.56 -3.61
N THR A 112 11.60 -6.01 -3.76
CA THR A 112 11.26 -7.31 -4.32
C THR A 112 11.02 -7.28 -5.83
N GLY A 113 11.13 -6.10 -6.46
CA GLY A 113 10.79 -5.86 -7.86
C GLY A 113 9.31 -5.55 -8.07
N PHE A 114 8.57 -5.17 -7.02
CA PHE A 114 7.14 -4.85 -7.12
C PHE A 114 6.85 -3.69 -8.09
N MET A 115 7.83 -2.80 -8.29
CA MET A 115 7.69 -1.61 -9.14
C MET A 115 8.25 -1.78 -10.56
N ASP A 116 8.86 -2.93 -10.86
CA ASP A 116 9.38 -3.28 -12.18
C ASP A 116 8.28 -3.55 -13.22
#